data_AF-A0A2V6GHN1-F1
#
_entry.id   AF-A0A2V6GHN1-F1
#
_cell.length_a   1.000
_cell.length_b   1.000
_cell.length_c   1.000
_cell.angle_alpha   90.00
_cell.angle_beta   90.00
_cell.angle_gamma   90.00
#
_symmetry.space_group_name_H-M   'P 1'
#
loop_
_entity.id
_entity.type
_entity.pdbx_description
1 polymer ?
#
loop_
_entity_poly.entity_id
_entity_poly.type
_entity_poly.pdbx_seq_one_letter_code
_entity_poly.pdbx_strand_id
1 'polypeptide(L)' 'MKTNALPRTTEMTDEIRSYAQLRRQIHDALRVEHPEWVEANGDCPTCDSYESRLAELLRLGLPEEESTVR' A
#
# COMPACT_ATOMS: atom_id res chain seq x y z
N MET A 1 20.81 27.41 14.19
CA MET A 1 19.59 27.20 13.38
C MET A 1 19.72 25.84 12.71
N LYS A 2 18.89 24.87 13.09
CA LYS A 2 18.83 23.56 12.42
C LYS A 2 17.94 23.74 11.20
N THR A 3 18.51 23.59 10.01
CA THR A 3 17.76 23.62 8.75
C THR A 3 16.97 22.33 8.62
N ASN A 4 15.63 22.41 8.71
CA ASN A 4 14.75 21.33 8.30
C ASN A 4 14.86 21.18 6.78
N ALA A 5 15.70 20.25 6.35
CA ALA A 5 15.70 19.79 4.97
C ALA A 5 14.45 18.91 4.78
N LEU A 6 13.61 19.27 3.80
CA LEU A 6 12.54 18.40 3.31
C LEU A 6 13.15 17.02 2.98
N PRO A 7 12.50 15.90 3.34
CA PRO A 7 13.00 14.57 2.99
C PRO A 7 13.26 14.54 1.48
N ARG A 8 14.52 14.23 1.15
CA ARG A 8 15.03 14.20 -0.21
C ARG A 8 14.15 13.23 -0.98
N THR A 9 13.63 13.64 -2.14
CA THR A 9 12.77 12.86 -3.05
C THR A 9 13.14 11.38 -3.19
N THR A 10 14.43 11.05 -3.03
CA THR A 10 14.97 9.69 -2.99
C THR A 10 14.41 8.81 -1.85
N GLU A 11 14.28 9.33 -0.62
CA GLU A 11 13.76 8.57 0.52
C GLU A 11 12.27 8.24 0.35
N MET A 12 11.47 9.20 -0.13
CA MET A 12 10.07 8.96 -0.49
C MET A 12 9.92 7.90 -1.59
N THR A 13 10.76 7.92 -2.63
CA THR A 13 10.70 6.86 -3.67
C THR A 13 11.09 5.49 -3.14
N ASP A 14 12.00 5.42 -2.18
CA ASP A 14 12.41 4.16 -1.56
C ASP A 14 11.32 3.62 -0.62
N GLU A 15 10.61 4.49 0.11
CA GLU A 15 9.42 4.12 0.90
C GLU A 15 8.26 3.63 0.03
N ILE A 16 7.99 4.30 -1.10
CA ILE A 16 6.96 3.84 -2.05
C ILE A 16 7.33 2.48 -2.62
N ARG A 17 8.62 2.26 -2.95
CA ARG A 17 9.12 0.97 -3.43
C ARG A 17 8.98 -0.11 -2.36
N SER A 18 9.34 0.18 -1.12
CA SER A 18 9.27 -0.78 -0.02
C SER A 18 7.82 -1.15 0.30
N TYR A 19 6.91 -0.18 0.27
CA TYR A 19 5.48 -0.41 0.43
C TYR A 19 4.89 -1.27 -0.70
N ALA A 20 5.24 -0.99 -1.96
CA ALA A 20 4.81 -1.82 -3.09
C ALA A 20 5.34 -3.26 -2.99
N GLN A 21 6.53 -3.44 -2.43
CA GLN A 21 7.12 -4.75 -2.22
C GLN A 21 6.45 -5.53 -1.08
N LEU A 22 6.11 -4.85 0.02
CA LEU A 22 5.34 -5.43 1.11
C LEU A 22 3.95 -5.87 0.64
N ARG A 23 3.25 -5.04 -0.16
CA ARG A 23 1.95 -5.41 -0.75
C ARG A 23 2.02 -6.72 -1.54
N ARG A 24 3.02 -6.86 -2.41
CA ARG A 24 3.22 -8.10 -3.19
C ARG A 24 3.45 -9.31 -2.28
N GLN A 25 4.28 -9.17 -1.24
CA GLN A 25 4.53 -10.27 -0.29
C GLN A 25 3.25 -10.70 0.42
N ILE A 26 2.41 -9.76 0.85
CA ILE A 26 1.13 -10.06 1.49
C ILE A 26 0.19 -10.77 0.50
N HIS A 27 0.09 -10.27 -0.73
CA HIS A 27 -0.73 -10.86 -1.77
C HIS A 27 -0.30 -12.31 -2.11
N ASP A 28 1.00 -12.53 -2.30
CA ASP A 28 1.54 -13.85 -2.62
C ASP A 28 1.32 -14.81 -1.44
N ALA A 29 1.53 -14.36 -0.21
CA ALA A 29 1.26 -15.16 0.98
C ALA A 29 -0.22 -15.55 1.09
N LEU A 30 -1.15 -14.62 0.83
CA LEU A 30 -2.58 -14.91 0.85
C LEU A 30 -2.97 -15.98 -0.17
N ARG A 31 -2.36 -16.00 -1.35
CA ARG A 31 -2.63 -17.03 -2.37
C ARG A 31 -2.08 -18.41 -1.99
N VAL A 32 -0.96 -18.44 -1.27
CA VAL A 32 -0.36 -19.68 -0.77
C VAL A 32 -1.19 -20.27 0.37
N GLU A 33 -1.68 -19.42 1.28
CA GLU A 33 -2.52 -19.84 2.42
C GLU A 33 -3.97 -20.18 1.98
N HIS A 34 -4.48 -19.51 0.94
CA HIS A 34 -5.84 -19.69 0.41
C HIS A 34 -5.84 -20.09 -1.08
N PRO A 35 -5.35 -21.29 -1.42
CA PRO A 35 -5.39 -21.77 -2.80
C PRO A 35 -6.81 -21.89 -3.33
N GLU A 36 -7.82 -22.04 -2.47
CA GLU A 36 -9.24 -22.09 -2.83
C GLU A 36 -9.80 -20.78 -3.39
N TRP A 37 -9.11 -19.65 -3.17
CA TRP A 37 -9.50 -18.36 -3.75
C TRP A 37 -8.95 -18.15 -5.16
N VAL A 38 -8.02 -19.00 -5.60
CA VAL A 38 -7.42 -18.93 -6.92
C VAL A 38 -8.30 -19.69 -7.92
N GLU A 39 -8.83 -18.96 -8.88
CA GLU A 39 -9.62 -19.51 -9.97
C GLU A 39 -8.76 -20.29 -10.97
N ALA A 40 -9.40 -21.09 -11.84
CA ALA A 40 -8.70 -21.94 -12.81
C ALA A 40 -7.89 -21.16 -13.86
N ASN A 41 -8.24 -19.90 -14.13
CA ASN A 41 -7.49 -18.95 -14.95
C ASN A 41 -6.25 -18.37 -14.23
N GLY A 42 -6.10 -18.63 -12.93
CA GLY A 42 -5.06 -18.04 -12.11
C GLY A 42 -5.40 -16.66 -11.58
N ASP A 43 -6.66 -16.22 -11.62
CA ASP A 43 -7.10 -14.99 -10.98
C ASP A 43 -7.45 -15.25 -9.50
N CYS A 44 -7.39 -14.23 -8.66
CA CYS A 44 -7.81 -14.31 -7.25
C CYS A 44 -8.66 -13.07 -6.90
N PRO A 45 -9.94 -13.03 -7.30
CA PRO A 45 -10.78 -11.85 -7.08
C PRO A 45 -10.95 -11.49 -5.60
N THR A 46 -10.87 -12.48 -4.70
CA THR A 46 -10.85 -12.24 -3.26
C THR A 46 -9.59 -11.51 -2.83
N CYS A 47 -8.42 -11.90 -3.33
CA CYS A 47 -7.15 -11.21 -3.08
C CYS A 47 -7.24 -9.75 -3.55
N ASP A 48 -7.79 -9.52 -4.75
CA ASP A 48 -7.97 -8.17 -5.32
C ASP A 48 -8.90 -7.30 -4.48
N SER A 49 -9.95 -7.90 -3.89
CA SER A 49 -10.86 -7.22 -2.95
C SER A 49 -10.14 -6.78 -1.67
N TYR A 50 -9.29 -7.64 -1.10
CA TYR A 50 -8.47 -7.30 0.07
C TYR A 50 -7.48 -6.17 -0.25
N GLU A 51 -6.81 -6.23 -1.40
CA GLU A 51 -5.92 -5.16 -1.84
C GLU A 51 -6.63 -3.82 -2.00
N SER A 52 -7.81 -3.82 -2.63
CA SER A 52 -8.63 -2.62 -2.81
C SER A 52 -9.05 -2.04 -1.46
N ARG A 53 -9.47 -2.90 -0.52
CA ARG A 53 -9.83 -2.47 0.83
C ARG A 53 -8.64 -1.93 1.61
N LEU A 54 -7.47 -2.53 1.48
CA LEU A 54 -6.23 -2.04 2.11
C LEU A 54 -5.87 -0.64 1.59
N ALA A 55 -5.98 -0.43 0.28
CA ALA A 55 -5.73 0.89 -0.33
C ALA A 55 -6.69 1.96 0.23
N GLU A 56 -7.98 1.64 0.38
CA GLU A 56 -8.94 2.57 1.00
C GLU A 56 -8.61 2.86 2.47
N LEU A 57 -8.28 1.84 3.27
CA LEU A 57 -7.93 2.04 4.68
C LEU A 57 -6.70 2.94 4.85
N LEU A 58 -5.70 2.78 3.98
CA LEU A 58 -4.52 3.64 4.00
C LEU A 58 -4.83 5.06 3.55
N ARG A 59 -5.72 5.23 2.57
CA ARG A 59 -6.20 6.55 2.15
C ARG A 59 -6.96 7.26 3.28
N LEU A 60 -7.76 6.53 4.06
CA LEU A 60 -8.51 7.05 5.21
C LEU A 60 -7.64 7.32 6.45
N GLY A 61 -6.52 6.58 6.59
CA GLY A 61 -5.60 6.70 7.71
C GLY A 61 -4.55 7.81 7.54
N LEU A 62 -4.40 8.36 6.34
CA LEU A 62 -3.57 9.54 6.11
C LEU A 62 -4.33 10.76 6.64
N PRO A 63 -3.71 11.60 7.47
CA PRO A 63 -4.31 12.90 7.78
C PRO A 63 -4.47 13.62 6.45
N GLU A 64 -5.71 13.96 6.09
CA GLU A 64 -5.96 15.02 5.11
C GLU A 64 -5.08 16.19 5.59
N GLU A 65 -4.13 16.63 4.77
CA GLU A 65 -3.34 17.83 5.05
C GLU A 65 -4.35 19.00 5.12
N GLU A 66 -4.97 19.19 6.29
CA GLU A 66 -5.84 20.30 6.63
C GLU A 66 -4.95 21.52 6.81
N SER A 67 -4.33 21.95 5.71
CA SER A 67 -3.65 23.23 5.63
C SER A 67 -4.71 24.29 5.36
N THR A 68 -5.35 24.64 6.47
CA THR A 68 -5.96 25.93 6.78
C THR A 68 -5.62 27.05 5.77
N VAL A 69 -6.61 27.48 5.00
CA VAL A 69 -6.65 28.85 4.48
C VAL A 69 -7.58 29.61 5.40
N ARG A 70 -7.00 30.37 6.33
CA ARG A 70 -7.62 31.49 7.01
C ARG A 70 -6.97 32.77 6.54
#